data_AF-A0A853P6T4-F1
#
_entry.id   AF-A0A853P6T4-F1
#
_cell.length_a   1.000
_cell.length_b   1.000
_cell.length_c   1.000
_cell.angle_alpha   90.00
_cell.angle_beta   90.00
_cell.angle_gamma   90.00
#
_symmetry.space_group_name_H-M   'P 1'
#
loop_
_entity.id
_entity.type
_entity.pdbx_description
1 polymer ?
#
loop_
_entity_poly.entity_id
_entity_poly.type
_entity_poly.pdbx_seq_one_letter_code
_entity_poly.pdbx_strand_id
1 'polypeptide(L)'
;MTLNQLIKDTRSLGIVVLFSDIPDSKGRHLKLDNHKIIMIDKHLTDDEAIQILLHERAHFINNHYCNHLGTTTFCSKQEFEAEKARIEFNLNNYITSTPPEYWDTFNFIDYFGFDSHHENYINESFQKIVKNIN
;
A
#
# COMPACT_ATOMS: atom_id res chain seq x y z
N MET A 1 -2.12 -1.33 -13.24
CA MET A 1 -3.42 -1.87 -12.75
C MET A 1 -4.41 -0.73 -12.64
N THR A 2 -5.70 -0.93 -12.97
CA THR A 2 -6.72 0.12 -12.78
C THR A 2 -7.38 0.02 -11.40
N LEU A 3 -7.90 1.13 -10.87
CA LEU A 3 -8.61 1.15 -9.59
C LEU A 3 -9.77 0.15 -9.57
N ASN A 4 -10.55 0.11 -10.65
CA ASN A 4 -11.65 -0.85 -10.80
C ASN A 4 -11.20 -2.31 -10.72
N GLN A 5 -10.03 -2.65 -11.25
CA GLN A 5 -9.49 -4.00 -11.14
C GLN A 5 -9.08 -4.30 -9.69
N LEU A 6 -8.37 -3.39 -9.04
CA LEU A 6 -7.94 -3.55 -7.65
C LEU A 6 -9.13 -3.69 -6.69
N ILE A 7 -10.22 -2.94 -6.91
CA ILE A 7 -11.47 -3.08 -6.14
C ILE A 7 -12.06 -4.48 -6.30
N LYS A 8 -12.13 -5.00 -7.53
CA LYS A 8 -12.65 -6.35 -7.80
C LYS A 8 -11.81 -7.41 -7.13
N ASP A 9 -10.49 -7.32 -7.27
CA ASP A 9 -9.55 -8.26 -6.66
C ASP A 9 -9.68 -8.22 -5.14
N THR A 10 -9.80 -7.03 -4.55
CA THR A 10 -10.00 -6.87 -3.11
C THR A 10 -11.32 -7.48 -2.64
N ARG A 11 -12.41 -7.26 -3.39
CA ARG A 11 -13.73 -7.84 -3.07
C ARG A 11 -13.76 -9.36 -3.16
N SER A 12 -12.98 -9.96 -4.05
CA SER A 12 -12.84 -11.42 -4.12
C SER A 12 -12.24 -12.05 -2.85
N LEU A 13 -11.55 -11.26 -2.02
CA LEU A 13 -11.03 -11.68 -0.71
C LEU A 13 -12.10 -11.61 0.40
N GLY A 14 -13.36 -11.31 0.06
CA GLY A 14 -14.45 -11.09 1.01
C GLY A 14 -14.37 -9.74 1.72
N ILE A 15 -13.61 -8.79 1.18
CA ILE A 15 -13.47 -7.44 1.73
C ILE A 15 -14.45 -6.49 1.03
N VAL A 16 -15.27 -5.80 1.80
CA VAL A 16 -16.15 -4.75 1.28
C VAL A 16 -15.33 -3.47 1.11
N VAL A 17 -15.36 -2.88 -0.08
CA VAL A 17 -14.73 -1.58 -0.36
C VAL A 17 -15.81 -0.52 -0.52
N LEU A 18 -15.77 0.51 0.34
CA LEU A 18 -16.72 1.62 0.41
C LEU A 18 -16.00 2.94 0.16
N PHE A 19 -16.61 3.81 -0.65
CA PHE A 19 -16.18 5.19 -0.81
C PHE A 19 -17.09 6.10 0.02
N SER A 20 -16.51 6.90 0.91
CA SER A 20 -17.27 7.73 1.87
C SER A 20 -16.50 9.01 2.18
N ASP A 21 -17.17 9.99 2.78
CA ASP A 21 -16.46 11.09 3.47
C ASP A 21 -15.71 10.52 4.68
N ILE A 22 -14.41 10.79 4.79
CA ILE A 22 -13.55 10.37 5.90
C ILE A 22 -12.72 11.59 6.35
N PRO A 23 -13.21 12.42 7.28
CA PRO A 23 -12.63 13.74 7.56
C PRO A 23 -11.21 13.70 8.13
N ASP A 24 -10.83 12.62 8.82
CA ASP A 24 -9.55 12.52 9.55
C ASP A 24 -8.56 11.53 8.92
N SER A 25 -8.90 10.90 7.79
CA SER A 25 -8.01 9.94 7.12
C SER A 25 -8.36 9.76 5.64
N LYS A 26 -7.37 9.44 4.80
CA LYS A 26 -7.59 9.07 3.39
C LYS A 26 -8.13 7.64 3.23
N GLY A 27 -7.93 6.78 4.22
CA GLY A 27 -8.32 5.37 4.19
C GLY A 27 -8.48 4.78 5.58
N ARG A 28 -9.27 3.71 5.69
CA ARG A 28 -9.40 2.97 6.94
C ARG A 28 -9.85 1.54 6.70
N HIS A 29 -9.14 0.58 7.26
CA HIS A 29 -9.64 -0.78 7.43
C HIS A 29 -10.41 -0.94 8.75
N LEU A 30 -11.51 -1.71 8.70
CA LEU A 30 -12.38 -2.00 9.82
C LEU A 30 -12.75 -3.48 9.83
N LYS A 31 -12.69 -4.10 11.01
CA LYS A 31 -13.22 -5.44 11.24
C LYS A 31 -14.44 -5.34 12.14
N LEU A 32 -15.63 -5.51 11.57
CA LEU A 32 -16.91 -5.50 12.29
C LEU A 32 -17.50 -6.91 12.23
N ASP A 33 -17.45 -7.63 13.35
CA ASP A 33 -17.82 -9.05 13.44
C ASP A 33 -17.08 -9.88 12.37
N ASN A 34 -17.85 -10.47 11.44
CA ASN A 34 -17.34 -11.26 10.32
C ASN A 34 -17.08 -10.44 9.05
N HIS A 35 -17.29 -9.12 9.08
CA HIS A 35 -17.12 -8.25 7.92
C HIS A 35 -15.76 -7.54 7.96
N LYS A 36 -15.03 -7.66 6.85
CA LYS A 36 -13.82 -6.88 6.57
C LYS A 36 -14.20 -5.73 5.64
N ILE A 37 -14.00 -4.50 6.09
CA ILE A 37 -14.41 -3.30 5.35
C ILE A 37 -13.20 -2.40 5.17
N ILE A 38 -12.92 -1.99 3.94
CA ILE A 38 -12.01 -0.87 3.63
C ILE A 38 -12.89 0.32 3.25
N MET A 39 -12.71 1.42 3.96
CA MET A 39 -13.25 2.72 3.59
C MET A 39 -12.14 3.53 2.92
N ILE A 40 -12.47 4.15 1.79
CA ILE A 40 -11.60 5.07 1.05
C ILE A 40 -12.32 6.41 0.97
N ASP A 41 -11.58 7.51 1.13
CA ASP A 41 -12.14 8.84 0.92
C ASP A 41 -12.61 8.99 -0.54
N LYS A 42 -13.87 9.36 -0.73
CA LYS A 42 -14.50 9.53 -2.06
C LYS A 42 -13.92 10.70 -2.88
N HIS A 43 -13.16 11.59 -2.25
CA HIS A 43 -12.57 12.76 -2.89
C HIS A 43 -11.16 12.51 -3.46
N LEU A 44 -10.61 11.31 -3.26
CA LEU A 44 -9.30 10.94 -3.79
C LEU A 44 -9.35 10.76 -5.31
N THR A 45 -8.21 11.08 -5.95
CA THR A 45 -7.96 10.65 -7.33
C THR A 45 -7.86 9.13 -7.42
N ASP A 46 -8.02 8.57 -8.63
CA ASP A 46 -7.89 7.12 -8.84
C ASP A 46 -6.52 6.59 -8.38
N ASP A 47 -5.45 7.34 -8.65
CA ASP A 47 -4.10 6.98 -8.23
C ASP A 47 -3.97 6.97 -6.71
N GLU A 48 -4.43 8.01 -6.02
CA GLU A 48 -4.46 8.05 -4.56
C GLU A 48 -5.31 6.91 -3.97
N ALA A 49 -6.47 6.63 -4.55
CA ALA A 49 -7.33 5.54 -4.10
C ALA A 49 -6.65 4.17 -4.30
N ILE A 50 -5.88 3.97 -5.37
CA ILE A 50 -5.06 2.76 -5.56
C ILE A 50 -4.02 2.65 -4.45
N GLN A 51 -3.28 3.73 -4.18
CA GLN A 51 -2.24 3.76 -3.14
C GLN A 51 -2.80 3.38 -1.76
N ILE A 52 -3.92 3.98 -1.38
CA ILE A 52 -4.61 3.72 -0.12
C ILE A 52 -5.18 2.29 -0.08
N LEU A 53 -5.84 1.85 -1.15
CA LEU A 53 -6.43 0.51 -1.19
C LEU A 53 -5.37 -0.59 -1.11
N LEU A 54 -4.20 -0.41 -1.72
CA LEU A 54 -3.08 -1.35 -1.59
C LEU A 54 -2.62 -1.49 -0.14
N HIS A 55 -2.43 -0.35 0.55
CA HIS A 55 -2.02 -0.29 1.95
C HIS A 55 -3.06 -0.94 2.89
N GLU A 56 -4.31 -0.52 2.81
CA GLU A 56 -5.39 -1.06 3.68
C GLU A 56 -5.68 -2.54 3.41
N ARG A 57 -5.56 -2.98 2.14
CA ARG A 57 -5.68 -4.39 1.77
C ARG A 57 -4.56 -5.22 2.40
N ALA A 58 -3.33 -4.70 2.47
CA ALA A 58 -2.21 -5.39 3.07
C ALA A 58 -2.43 -5.65 4.56
N HIS A 59 -3.00 -4.70 5.30
CA HIS A 59 -3.41 -4.92 6.69
C HIS A 59 -4.35 -6.11 6.83
N PHE A 60 -5.34 -6.26 5.94
CA PHE A 60 -6.27 -7.38 5.99
C PHE A 60 -5.64 -8.73 5.63
N ILE A 61 -4.75 -8.76 4.63
CA ILE A 61 -4.06 -9.99 4.22
C ILE A 61 -3.16 -10.48 5.36
N ASN A 62 -2.46 -9.57 6.01
CA ASN A 62 -1.53 -9.88 7.09
C ASN A 62 -2.20 -9.97 8.47
N ASN A 63 -3.53 -9.83 8.54
CA ASN A 63 -4.32 -9.80 9.77
C ASN A 63 -3.76 -8.81 10.81
N HIS A 64 -3.33 -7.65 10.33
CA HIS A 64 -2.89 -6.54 11.16
C HIS A 64 -4.07 -5.95 11.93
N TYR A 65 -3.82 -5.61 13.17
CA TYR A 65 -4.77 -4.95 14.05
C TYR A 65 -4.01 -4.34 15.23
N CYS A 66 -3.91 -3.01 15.25
CA CYS A 66 -3.44 -2.28 16.41
C CYS A 66 -4.62 -2.09 17.37
N ASN A 67 -4.59 -2.74 18.53
CA ASN A 67 -5.59 -2.55 19.58
C ASN A 67 -4.95 -1.92 20.83
N HIS A 68 -5.75 -1.64 21.85
CA HIS A 68 -5.30 -1.01 23.10
C HIS A 68 -4.27 -1.83 23.89
N LEU A 69 -4.06 -3.11 23.54
CA LEU A 69 -3.03 -3.97 24.13
C LEU A 69 -1.74 -4.00 23.27
N GLY A 70 -1.79 -3.47 22.05
CA GLY A 70 -0.65 -3.35 21.16
C GLY A 70 0.30 -2.26 21.64
N THR A 71 1.60 -2.55 21.61
CA THR A 71 2.61 -1.52 21.84
C THR A 71 2.74 -0.64 20.60
N THR A 72 3.16 0.61 20.78
CA THR A 72 3.45 1.51 19.65
C THR A 72 4.40 0.85 18.65
N THR A 73 5.44 0.17 19.13
CA THR A 73 6.41 -0.55 18.28
C THR A 73 5.76 -1.66 17.45
N PHE A 74 4.82 -2.40 18.03
CA PHE A 74 4.08 -3.43 17.31
C PHE A 74 3.21 -2.83 16.20
N CYS A 75 2.51 -1.74 16.50
CA CYS A 75 1.68 -1.05 15.51
C CYS A 75 2.54 -0.45 14.39
N SER A 76 3.65 0.24 14.72
CA SER A 76 4.60 0.75 13.71
C SER A 76 5.17 -0.37 12.82
N LYS A 77 5.41 -1.57 13.37
CA LYS A 77 5.81 -2.71 12.55
C LYS A 77 4.71 -3.13 11.58
N GLN A 78 3.44 -3.14 12.01
CA GLN A 78 2.32 -3.47 11.12
C GLN A 78 2.14 -2.43 10.00
N GLU A 79 2.27 -1.15 10.31
CA GLU A 79 2.24 -0.06 9.32
C GLU A 79 3.36 -0.24 8.28
N PHE A 80 4.59 -0.50 8.76
CA PHE A 80 5.73 -0.77 7.87
C PHE A 80 5.47 -1.97 6.95
N GLU A 81 4.95 -3.08 7.49
CA GLU A 81 4.64 -4.28 6.71
C GLU A 81 3.48 -4.05 5.72
N ALA A 82 2.51 -3.19 6.04
CA ALA A 82 1.44 -2.83 5.10
C ALA A 82 1.96 -1.95 3.95
N GLU A 83 2.87 -1.02 4.25
CA GLU A 83 3.44 -0.10 3.27
C GLU A 83 4.23 -0.81 2.17
N LYS A 84 4.78 -1.99 2.47
CA LYS A 84 5.48 -2.84 1.49
C LYS A 84 4.66 -3.12 0.25
N ALA A 85 3.35 -3.35 0.38
CA ALA A 85 2.48 -3.62 -0.77
C ALA A 85 2.42 -2.41 -1.73
N ARG A 86 2.46 -1.19 -1.18
CA ARG A 86 2.50 0.05 -1.94
C ARG A 86 3.84 0.25 -2.62
N ILE A 87 4.93 0.01 -1.88
CA ILE A 87 6.30 0.06 -2.38
C ILE A 87 6.51 -0.89 -3.55
N GLU A 88 6.12 -2.16 -3.40
CA GLU A 88 6.28 -3.17 -4.45
C GLU A 88 5.50 -2.80 -5.71
N PHE A 89 4.25 -2.34 -5.57
CA PHE A 89 3.46 -1.88 -6.70
C PHE A 89 4.12 -0.70 -7.43
N ASN A 90 4.55 0.32 -6.68
CA ASN A 90 5.18 1.50 -7.24
C ASN A 90 6.53 1.18 -7.89
N LEU A 91 7.35 0.31 -7.30
CA LEU A 91 8.62 -0.13 -7.89
C LEU A 91 8.40 -0.86 -9.21
N ASN A 92 7.45 -1.78 -9.28
CA ASN A 92 7.12 -2.48 -10.52
C ASN A 92 6.67 -1.50 -11.61
N ASN A 93 5.80 -0.53 -11.27
CA ASN A 93 5.38 0.49 -12.23
C ASN A 93 6.56 1.36 -12.67
N TYR A 94 7.36 1.85 -11.72
CA TYR A 94 8.52 2.70 -11.99
C TYR A 94 9.53 2.03 -12.93
N ILE A 95 9.90 0.77 -12.64
CA ILE A 95 10.84 -0.02 -13.44
C ILE A 95 10.28 -0.29 -14.85
N THR A 96 8.97 -0.56 -14.96
CA THR A 96 8.36 -0.87 -16.27
C THR A 96 8.06 0.37 -17.12
N SER A 97 7.87 1.53 -16.50
CA SER A 97 7.55 2.79 -17.19
C SER A 97 8.76 3.68 -17.46
N THR A 98 9.91 3.37 -16.86
CA THR A 98 11.10 4.23 -16.88
C THR A 98 12.29 3.49 -17.50
N PRO A 99 13.03 4.09 -18.44
CA PRO A 99 14.24 3.45 -18.99
C PRO A 99 15.32 3.19 -17.92
N PRO A 100 16.12 2.10 -18.05
CA PRO A 100 17.09 1.70 -17.04
C PRO A 100 18.12 2.75 -16.64
N GLU A 101 18.52 3.62 -17.57
CA GLU A 101 19.49 4.70 -17.33
C GLU A 101 18.99 5.78 -16.36
N TYR A 102 17.68 5.81 -16.07
CA TYR A 102 17.07 6.74 -15.11
C TYR A 102 16.63 6.05 -13.82
N TRP A 103 16.91 4.76 -13.64
CA TRP A 103 16.55 4.06 -12.41
C TRP A 103 17.41 4.55 -11.24
N ASP A 104 16.75 5.14 -10.25
CA ASP A 104 17.37 5.66 -9.04
C ASP A 104 16.40 5.54 -7.86
N THR A 105 16.79 4.76 -6.84
CA THR A 105 15.96 4.54 -5.66
C THR A 105 15.81 5.80 -4.81
N PHE A 106 16.76 6.74 -4.85
CA PHE A 106 16.63 8.02 -4.17
C PHE A 106 15.52 8.87 -4.79
N ASN A 107 15.53 9.01 -6.11
CA ASN A 107 14.47 9.75 -6.83
C ASN A 107 13.11 9.06 -6.69
N PHE A 108 13.07 7.73 -6.66
CA PHE A 108 11.86 6.97 -6.37
C PHE A 108 11.29 7.29 -4.99
N ILE A 109 12.14 7.25 -3.95
CA ILE A 109 11.74 7.56 -2.58
C ILE A 109 11.16 8.97 -2.49
N ASP A 110 11.84 9.96 -3.08
CA ASP A 110 11.42 11.36 -3.07
C ASP A 110 10.08 11.54 -3.81
N TYR A 111 9.95 11.00 -5.03
CA TYR A 111 8.76 11.13 -5.85
C TYR A 111 7.51 10.52 -5.20
N PHE A 112 7.64 9.34 -4.58
CA PHE A 112 6.52 8.65 -3.93
C PHE A 112 6.34 9.02 -2.44
N GLY A 113 7.20 9.90 -1.91
CA GLY A 113 7.10 10.41 -0.54
C GLY A 113 7.28 9.34 0.54
N PHE A 114 8.14 8.34 0.30
CA PHE A 114 8.49 7.37 1.33
C PHE A 114 9.52 7.96 2.29
N ASP A 115 9.41 7.65 3.59
CA ASP A 115 10.42 8.06 4.56
C ASP A 115 11.67 7.15 4.52
N SER A 116 12.72 7.57 5.21
CA SER A 116 14.00 6.84 5.27
C SER A 116 13.91 5.48 5.97
N HIS A 117 12.84 5.20 6.73
CA HIS A 117 12.66 3.88 7.35
C HIS A 117 12.41 2.79 6.32
N HIS A 118 11.90 3.15 5.14
CA HIS A 118 11.63 2.23 4.03
C HIS A 118 12.80 2.03 3.08
N GLU A 119 13.85 2.85 3.17
CA GLU A 119 14.97 2.88 2.22
C GLU A 119 15.62 1.50 2.02
N ASN A 120 15.94 0.81 3.12
CA ASN A 120 16.56 -0.52 3.04
C ASN A 120 15.67 -1.52 2.28
N TYR A 121 14.37 -1.54 2.60
CA TYR A 121 13.43 -2.44 1.93
C TYR A 121 13.23 -2.08 0.46
N ILE A 122 13.19 -0.78 0.13
CA ILE A 122 13.11 -0.29 -1.25
C ILE A 122 14.33 -0.73 -2.05
N ASN A 123 15.54 -0.52 -1.52
CA ASN A 123 16.79 -0.90 -2.17
C ASN A 123 16.85 -2.42 -2.41
N GLU A 124 16.53 -3.23 -1.41
CA GLU A 124 16.48 -4.69 -1.57
C GLU A 124 15.46 -5.14 -2.60
N SER A 125 14.26 -4.55 -2.59
CA SER A 125 13.16 -4.91 -3.48
C SER A 125 13.46 -4.50 -4.93
N PHE A 126 14.02 -3.31 -5.12
CA PHE A 126 14.48 -2.83 -6.41
C PHE A 126 15.50 -3.79 -7.04
N GLN A 127 16.53 -4.19 -6.28
CA GLN A 127 17.55 -5.13 -6.78
C GLN A 127 16.96 -6.50 -7.13
N LYS A 128 16.00 -7.00 -6.33
CA LYS A 128 15.29 -8.26 -6.62
C LYS A 128 14.51 -8.18 -7.93
N ILE A 129 13.77 -7.08 -8.16
CA ILE A 129 12.96 -6.90 -9.37
C ILE A 129 13.86 -6.79 -10.61
N VAL A 130 14.90 -5.95 -10.55
CA VAL A 130 15.85 -5.76 -11.67
C VAL A 130 16.55 -7.07 -12.04
N LYS A 131 16.95 -7.89 -11.05
CA LYS A 131 17.56 -9.20 -11.30
C LYS A 131 16.62 -10.18 -12.00
N ASN A 132 15.31 -10.06 -11.83
CA ASN A 132 14.34 -10.97 -12.44
C ASN A 132 13.98 -10.58 -13.89
N ILE A 133 14.34 -9.38 -14.33
CA ILE A 133 14.02 -8.86 -15.67
C ILE A 133 15.22 -8.97 -16.62
N ASN A 134 16.44 -9.07 -16.09
CA ASN A 134 17.68 -9.33 -16.85
C ASN A 134 18.02 -10.82 -16.90
#